data_AF-A0A2H9QFK0-F1
#
_entry.id   AF-A0A2H9QFK0-F1
#
_cell.length_a   1.000
_cell.length_b   1.000
_cell.length_c   1.000
_cell.angle_alpha   90.00
_cell.angle_beta   90.00
_cell.angle_gamma   90.00
#
_symmetry.space_group_name_H-M   'P 1'
#
loop_
_entity.id
_entity.type
_entity.pdbx_description
1 polymer ?
#
loop_
_entity_poly.entity_id
_entity_poly.type
_entity_poly.pdbx_seq_one_letter_code
_entity_poly.pdbx_strand_id
1 'polypeptide(L)'
;KNKENKKKLEKFISELFLQAEKMDKLGLDHGQLAGRGVNILVKRNKPVIIDFEKASQKRRCHNKTVLESFLLKNPFSEITKKVKQILD
;
A
#
# COMPACT_ATOMS: atom_id res chain seq x y z
N LYS A 1 1.31 -10.38 22.53
CA LYS A 1 0.30 -9.94 21.54
C LYS A 1 0.79 -8.74 20.70
N ASN A 2 1.21 -7.61 21.29
CA ASN A 2 1.68 -6.44 20.50
C ASN A 2 2.86 -6.72 19.57
N LYS A 3 3.91 -7.43 20.03
CA LYS A 3 5.08 -7.76 19.20
C LYS A 3 4.74 -8.62 17.96
N GLU A 4 3.74 -9.49 18.07
CA GLU A 4 3.30 -10.33 16.96
C GLU A 4 2.47 -9.55 15.95
N ASN A 5 1.56 -8.68 16.43
CA ASN A 5 0.77 -7.79 15.57
C ASN A 5 1.66 -6.80 14.81
N LYS A 6 2.68 -6.24 15.48
CA LYS A 6 3.70 -5.39 14.86
C LYS A 6 4.40 -6.11 13.72
N LYS A 7 4.96 -7.31 13.97
CA LYS A 7 5.61 -8.13 12.93
C LYS A 7 4.68 -8.47 11.75
N LYS A 8 3.41 -8.79 12.04
CA LYS A 8 2.41 -9.06 10.99
C LYS A 8 2.16 -7.83 10.13
N LEU A 9 2.03 -6.65 10.74
CA LEU A 9 1.83 -5.39 10.04
C LEU A 9 3.07 -4.97 9.22
N GLU A 10 4.27 -5.08 9.79
CA GLU A 10 5.53 -4.81 9.09
C GLU A 10 5.65 -5.69 7.84
N LYS A 11 5.35 -6.98 7.96
CA LYS A 11 5.35 -7.92 6.84
C LYS A 11 4.29 -7.55 5.79
N PHE A 12 3.07 -7.22 6.23
CA PHE A 12 1.99 -6.82 5.35
C PHE A 12 2.36 -5.57 4.54
N ILE A 13 2.82 -4.50 5.20
CA ILE A 13 3.24 -3.25 4.53
C ILE A 13 4.40 -3.52 3.57
N SER A 14 5.37 -4.34 3.98
CA SER A 14 6.51 -4.72 3.14
C SER A 14 6.08 -5.47 1.87
N GLU A 15 5.17 -6.44 1.98
CA GLU A 15 4.63 -7.18 0.83
C GLU A 15 3.84 -6.28 -0.13
N LEU A 16 3.13 -5.28 0.41
CA LEU A 16 2.36 -4.31 -0.37
C LEU A 16 3.29 -3.31 -1.11
N PHE A 17 4.31 -2.80 -0.43
CA PHE A 17 5.33 -1.94 -1.06
C PHE A 17 6.11 -2.69 -2.14
N LEU A 18 6.47 -3.96 -1.92
CA LEU A 18 7.15 -4.75 -2.93
C LEU A 18 6.31 -4.91 -4.22
N GLN A 19 4.98 -5.04 -4.11
CA GLN A 19 4.10 -5.07 -5.28
C GLN A 19 4.11 -3.75 -6.03
N ALA A 20 3.96 -2.62 -5.32
CA ALA A 20 3.98 -1.31 -5.94
C ALA A 20 5.34 -0.95 -6.56
N GLU A 21 6.46 -1.31 -5.92
CA GLU A 21 7.79 -1.16 -6.50
C GLU A 21 7.97 -1.98 -7.78
N LYS A 22 7.42 -3.19 -7.84
CA LYS A 22 7.45 -3.99 -9.07
C LYS A 22 6.67 -3.31 -10.18
N MET A 23 5.49 -2.76 -9.87
CA MET A 23 4.69 -1.99 -10.83
C MET A 23 5.46 -0.76 -11.33
N ASP A 24 6.08 0.00 -10.41
CA ASP A 24 6.89 1.16 -10.76
C ASP A 24 8.08 0.78 -11.66
N LYS A 25 8.79 -0.32 -11.35
CA LYS A 25 9.90 -0.84 -12.17
C LYS A 25 9.45 -1.31 -13.56
N LEU A 26 8.23 -1.83 -13.67
CA LEU A 26 7.64 -2.25 -14.94
C LEU A 26 7.05 -1.09 -15.75
N GLY A 27 7.08 0.14 -15.21
CA GLY A 27 6.47 1.29 -15.86
C GLY A 27 4.93 1.23 -15.86
N LEU A 28 4.31 0.49 -14.95
CA LEU A 28 2.85 0.37 -14.84
C LEU A 28 2.30 1.25 -13.71
N ASP A 29 1.70 2.38 -14.05
CA ASP A 29 1.00 3.25 -13.09
C ASP A 29 -0.44 2.74 -12.87
N HIS A 30 -0.83 2.49 -11.62
CA HIS A 30 -2.19 2.01 -11.27
C HIS A 30 -3.27 3.05 -11.55
N GLY A 31 -2.97 4.33 -11.34
CA GLY A 31 -3.88 5.46 -11.56
C GLY A 31 -4.92 5.70 -10.45
N GLN A 32 -5.23 4.71 -9.61
CA GLN A 32 -6.19 4.86 -8.49
C GLN A 32 -5.74 4.20 -7.19
N LEU A 33 -4.47 3.81 -7.10
CA LEU A 33 -3.94 3.17 -5.91
C LEU A 33 -4.16 4.09 -4.71
N ALA A 34 -4.62 3.53 -3.60
CA ALA A 34 -4.78 4.22 -2.32
C ALA A 34 -5.75 5.43 -2.28
N GLY A 35 -6.57 5.69 -3.31
CA GLY A 35 -7.56 6.79 -3.25
C GLY A 35 -8.67 6.60 -2.20
N ARG A 36 -9.13 5.36 -1.99
CA ARG A 36 -10.05 4.97 -0.91
C ARG A 36 -9.63 3.67 -0.19
N GLY A 37 -8.43 3.14 -0.48
CA GLY A 37 -7.98 1.82 -0.01
C GLY A 37 -8.70 0.62 -0.63
N VAL A 38 -9.75 0.83 -1.44
CA VAL A 38 -10.60 -0.22 -2.05
C VAL A 38 -9.86 -1.13 -3.03
N ASN A 39 -8.74 -0.67 -3.58
CA ASN A 39 -7.95 -1.41 -4.57
C ASN A 39 -6.89 -2.33 -3.94
N ILE A 40 -6.97 -2.54 -2.61
CA ILE A 40 -6.10 -3.45 -1.87
C ILE A 40 -6.98 -4.50 -1.19
N LEU A 41 -6.91 -5.74 -1.67
CA LEU A 41 -7.62 -6.88 -1.07
C LEU A 41 -6.72 -7.63 -0.09
N VAL A 42 -7.29 -8.11 1.00
CA VAL A 42 -6.59 -9.03 1.91
C VAL A 42 -6.99 -10.46 1.59
N LYS A 43 -6.05 -11.25 1.06
CA LYS A 43 -6.26 -12.68 0.77
C LYS A 43 -5.29 -13.50 1.59
N ARG A 44 -5.81 -14.38 2.47
CA ARG A 44 -4.99 -15.25 3.35
C ARG A 44 -3.93 -14.45 4.14
N ASN A 45 -4.32 -13.34 4.75
CA ASN A 45 -3.46 -12.41 5.48
C ASN A 45 -2.37 -11.71 4.64
N LYS A 46 -2.47 -11.74 3.32
CA LYS A 46 -1.55 -11.03 2.42
C LYS A 46 -2.27 -9.91 1.67
N PRO A 47 -1.64 -8.73 1.51
CA PRO A 47 -2.17 -7.69 0.67
C PRO A 47 -2.01 -8.08 -0.80
N VAL A 48 -3.00 -7.75 -1.61
CA VAL A 48 -2.96 -7.89 -3.07
C VAL A 48 -3.50 -6.61 -3.70
N ILE A 49 -2.70 -5.96 -4.54
CA ILE A 49 -3.17 -4.84 -5.36
C ILE A 49 -4.05 -5.40 -6.48
N ILE A 50 -5.27 -4.89 -6.58
CA ILE A 50 -6.28 -5.31 -7.56
C ILE A 50 -6.78 -4.09 -8.34
N ASP A 51 -7.70 -4.34 -9.29
CA ASP A 51 -8.38 -3.32 -10.09
C ASP A 51 -7.41 -2.43 -10.90
N PHE A 52 -7.01 -2.92 -12.08
CA PHE A 52 -6.12 -2.21 -13.00
C PHE A 52 -6.87 -1.47 -14.11
N GLU A 53 -8.17 -1.22 -13.97
CA GLU A 53 -8.99 -0.63 -15.04
C GLU A 53 -8.42 0.71 -15.53
N LYS A 54 -7.91 1.54 -14.60
CA LYS A 54 -7.29 2.82 -14.94
C LYS A 54 -5.78 2.75 -15.15
N ALA A 55 -5.18 1.56 -15.13
CA ALA A 55 -3.73 1.43 -15.21
C ALA A 55 -3.18 1.95 -16.55
N SER A 56 -1.97 2.48 -16.55
CA SER A 56 -1.34 3.06 -17.74
C SER A 56 0.16 2.89 -17.73
N GLN A 57 0.72 2.58 -18.90
CA GLN A 57 2.17 2.60 -19.11
C GLN A 57 2.69 3.95 -19.62
N LYS A 58 1.79 4.88 -19.97
CA LYS A 58 2.15 6.21 -20.47
C LYS A 58 2.28 7.24 -19.35
N ARG A 59 1.66 7.00 -18.20
CA ARG A 59 1.73 7.90 -17.03
C ARG A 59 3.00 7.64 -16.22
N ARG A 60 3.53 8.68 -15.59
CA ARG A 60 4.65 8.56 -14.66
C ARG A 60 4.25 7.68 -13.47
N CYS A 61 5.00 6.60 -13.26
CA CYS A 61 4.79 5.70 -12.15
C CYS A 61 5.16 6.33 -10.81
N HIS A 62 4.30 6.14 -9.82
CA HIS A 62 4.48 6.63 -8.46
C HIS A 62 3.69 5.79 -7.44
N ASN A 63 3.45 4.50 -7.75
CA ASN A 63 2.61 3.61 -6.95
C ASN A 63 3.14 3.47 -5.52
N LYS A 64 4.45 3.27 -5.36
CA LYS A 64 5.07 3.14 -4.03
C LYS A 64 4.90 4.43 -3.21
N THR A 65 5.17 5.58 -3.82
CA THR A 65 5.03 6.90 -3.18
C THR A 65 3.59 7.15 -2.71
N VAL A 66 2.61 6.77 -3.53
CA VAL A 66 1.19 6.86 -3.19
C VAL A 66 0.85 6.01 -1.97
N LEU A 67 1.35 4.78 -1.89
CA LEU A 67 1.15 3.92 -0.72
C LEU A 67 1.86 4.44 0.53
N GLU A 68 3.10 4.96 0.41
CA GLU A 68 3.80 5.58 1.54
C GLU A 68 3.00 6.78 2.09
N SER A 69 2.45 7.60 1.19
CA SER A 69 1.58 8.72 1.57
C SER A 69 0.35 8.25 2.35
N PHE A 70 -0.32 7.23 1.83
CA PHE A 70 -1.55 6.68 2.39
C PHE A 70 -1.37 5.98 3.75
N LEU A 71 -0.30 5.20 3.90
CA LEU A 71 -0.08 4.36 5.08
C LEU A 71 0.72 5.05 6.18
N LEU A 72 1.65 5.95 5.83
CA LEU A 72 2.69 6.41 6.75
C LEU A 72 2.77 7.93 6.89
N LYS A 73 2.53 8.69 5.82
CA LYS A 73 2.85 10.13 5.79
C LYS A 73 1.65 11.05 6.02
N ASN A 74 0.44 10.70 5.58
CA ASN A 74 -0.74 11.57 5.75
C ASN A 74 -1.18 11.63 7.23
N PRO A 75 -0.98 12.75 7.95
CA PRO A 75 -1.26 12.83 9.38
C PRO A 75 -2.77 12.90 9.70
N PHE A 76 -3.59 13.28 8.73
CA PHE A 76 -5.05 13.35 8.87
C PHE A 76 -5.73 12.01 8.59
N SER A 77 -5.00 11.03 8.08
CA SER A 77 -5.52 9.68 7.80
C SER A 77 -5.62 8.84 9.09
N GLU A 78 -6.82 8.34 9.37
CA GLU A 78 -7.05 7.37 10.45
C GLU A 78 -6.25 6.08 10.26
N ILE A 79 -5.96 5.70 9.02
CA ILE A 79 -5.12 4.55 8.71
C ILE A 79 -3.69 4.80 9.19
N THR A 80 -3.13 5.97 8.88
CA THR A 80 -1.78 6.34 9.33
C THR A 80 -1.69 6.33 10.86
N LYS A 81 -2.69 6.88 11.56
CA LYS A 81 -2.74 6.88 13.03
C LYS A 81 -2.74 5.46 13.59
N LYS A 82 -3.59 4.57 13.05
CA LYS A 82 -3.65 3.17 13.47
C LYS A 82 -2.36 2.41 13.17
N VAL A 83 -1.76 2.64 11.99
CA VAL A 83 -0.48 2.03 11.63
C VAL A 83 0.60 2.42 12.64
N LYS A 84 0.72 3.72 12.95
CA LYS A 84 1.69 4.19 13.97
C LYS A 84 1.45 3.55 15.34
N GLN A 85 0.22 3.54 15.83
CA GLN A 85 -0.13 2.90 17.11
C GLN A 85 0.25 1.41 17.23
N ILE A 86 0.27 0.68 16.11
CA ILE A 86 0.65 -0.75 16.09
C ILE A 86 2.17 -0.92 15.93
N LEU A 87 2.83 0.04 15.27
CA LEU A 87 4.27 0.02 15.02
C LEU A 87 5.08 0.60 16.17
N ASP A 88 4.53 1.52 16.96
CA ASP A 88 5.14 2.05 18.19
C ASP A 88 5.16 0.98 19.30
#